data_AF-A0AAU9ZCQ2-F1
#
_entry.id   AF-A0AAU9ZCQ2-F1
#
_cell.length_a   1.000
_cell.length_b   1.000
_cell.length_c   1.000
_cell.angle_alpha   90.00
_cell.angle_beta   90.00
_cell.angle_gamma   90.00
#
_symmetry.space_group_name_H-M   'P 1'
#
loop_
_entity.id
_entity.type
_entity.pdbx_description
1 polymer ?
#
loop_
_entity_poly.entity_id
_entity_poly.type
_entity_poly.pdbx_seq_one_letter_code
_entity_poly.pdbx_strand_id
1 'polypeptide(L)'
;MAPGVPLPPEIQLAQRLAGNEQVTRDRAVRKLRKYIMARTQRAAGGFTPDELLKIWKGLFYCMWMQDKPLQQEELGRTISQLIHAFQTTETQYLFLRAFWQTMIREWVGIDLLRLDKFYMLMRLVLQESLKVVKTQGWEERQIEQLLELLTTEILHPDSQAPNGVKSHFLEIFLEELTKVGAAELTADQNMQFIDPFCQIAARTKDSLVLHKIIRSIFETIVEQAPLAIEDLMNELDTQSEEEEEASDGDEESSEGEQDLHDTPPRRLPAGSHRANPEVDKEQVWDDEENTGPVLQFDYEAVANRLFKLASRQSTPSENRKRLYKVIQKLRDLAGGTFPDDDVPEKAYKKLLEGRRERKKKKKKRLPTLQSQNKKGRNETETSSADPSPGIKRKRSRRRDEKAGQRGPPGKRRKPGARAKGAGVQQPARKRKQPLPNEK
;
A
#
# COMPACT_ATOMS: atom_id res chain seq x y z
N MET A 1 15.87 13.77 55.77
CA MET A 1 15.22 13.72 54.44
C MET A 1 14.68 12.31 54.26
N ALA A 2 13.41 12.14 53.87
CA ALA A 2 12.92 10.81 53.51
C ALA A 2 13.64 10.35 52.22
N PRO A 3 14.07 9.08 52.11
CA PRO A 3 14.56 8.56 50.84
C PRO A 3 13.41 8.62 49.83
N GLY A 4 13.63 9.33 48.72
CA GLY A 4 12.60 9.52 47.70
C GLY A 4 12.12 8.18 47.17
N VAL A 5 10.79 8.02 47.03
CA VAL A 5 10.18 6.81 46.48
C VAL A 5 10.85 6.49 45.14
N PRO A 6 11.41 5.28 44.95
CA PRO A 6 12.10 4.94 43.71
C PRO A 6 11.15 5.07 42.53
N LEU A 7 11.56 5.85 41.51
CA LEU A 7 10.75 6.08 40.32
C LEU A 7 10.39 4.74 39.64
N PRO A 8 9.20 4.61 39.04
CA PRO A 8 8.83 3.46 38.23
C PRO A 8 9.92 3.08 37.21
N PRO A 9 10.18 1.78 36.97
CA PRO A 9 11.26 1.33 36.08
C PRO A 9 11.22 1.96 34.68
N GLU A 10 10.02 2.24 34.16
CA GLU A 10 9.76 2.89 32.87
C GLU A 10 10.31 4.31 32.83
N ILE A 11 10.13 5.06 33.92
CA ILE A 11 10.63 6.44 34.05
C ILE A 11 12.16 6.42 34.18
N GLN A 12 12.72 5.48 34.95
CA GLN A 12 14.18 5.32 35.05
C GLN A 12 14.80 4.92 33.71
N LEU A 13 14.13 4.07 32.92
CA LEU A 13 14.58 3.69 31.57
C LEU A 13 14.46 4.89 30.61
N ALA A 14 13.32 5.59 30.60
CA ALA A 14 13.10 6.76 29.76
C ALA A 14 14.12 7.88 30.01
N GLN A 15 14.46 8.14 31.28
CA GLN A 15 15.51 9.10 31.65
C GLN A 15 16.89 8.70 31.11
N ARG A 16 17.24 7.40 31.10
CA ARG A 16 18.52 6.92 30.56
C ARG A 16 18.55 6.90 29.03
N LEU A 17 17.42 6.62 28.38
CA LEU A 17 17.23 6.73 26.93
C LEU A 17 17.36 8.20 26.45
N ALA A 18 16.89 9.15 27.25
CA ALA A 18 17.07 10.58 27.01
C ALA A 18 18.42 11.14 27.54
N GLY A 19 19.37 10.28 27.93
CA GLY A 19 20.66 10.70 28.48
C GLY A 19 21.62 11.30 27.43
N ASN A 20 22.45 12.25 27.84
CA ASN A 20 23.38 12.96 26.94
C ASN A 20 24.46 12.04 26.36
N GLU A 21 24.97 11.09 27.15
CA GLU A 21 26.02 10.15 26.73
C GLU A 21 25.46 9.02 25.86
N GLN A 22 26.05 8.82 24.68
CA GLN A 22 25.70 7.73 23.77
C GLN A 22 25.78 6.35 24.44
N VAL A 23 26.88 6.05 25.14
CA VAL A 23 27.07 4.76 25.85
C VAL A 23 25.95 4.47 26.86
N THR A 24 25.46 5.51 27.54
CA THR A 24 24.34 5.41 28.49
C THR A 24 23.02 5.10 27.77
N ARG A 25 22.76 5.74 26.62
CA ARG A 25 21.59 5.45 25.77
C ARG A 25 21.65 4.02 25.19
N ASP A 26 22.76 3.62 24.60
CA ASP A 26 22.92 2.29 23.97
C ASP A 26 22.80 1.15 24.99
N ARG A 27 23.24 1.39 26.23
CA ARG A 27 23.01 0.47 27.35
C ARG A 27 21.54 0.47 27.80
N ALA A 28 20.86 1.62 27.74
CA ALA A 28 19.44 1.72 28.08
C ALA A 28 18.54 1.02 27.04
N VAL A 29 18.80 1.15 25.73
CA VAL A 29 18.08 0.43 24.66
C VAL A 29 18.22 -1.09 24.83
N ARG A 30 19.45 -1.59 25.02
CA ARG A 30 19.70 -3.02 25.29
C ARG A 30 19.03 -3.51 26.59
N LYS A 31 18.96 -2.66 27.63
CA LYS A 31 18.23 -2.99 28.87
C LYS A 31 16.72 -2.99 28.66
N LEU A 32 16.18 -2.06 27.86
CA LEU A 32 14.76 -1.97 27.54
C LEU A 32 14.27 -3.23 26.83
N ARG A 33 14.99 -3.73 25.81
CA ARG A 33 14.62 -5.00 25.12
C ARG A 33 14.48 -6.16 26.11
N LYS A 34 15.46 -6.35 26.99
CA LYS A 34 15.43 -7.38 28.04
C LYS A 34 14.29 -7.17 29.04
N TYR A 35 13.97 -5.91 29.37
CA TYR A 35 12.88 -5.56 30.27
C TYR A 35 11.50 -5.88 29.67
N ILE A 36 11.27 -5.55 28.41
CA ILE A 36 10.03 -5.87 27.67
C ILE A 36 9.80 -7.38 27.66
N MET A 37 10.80 -8.17 27.25
CA MET A 37 10.70 -9.64 27.23
C MET A 37 10.34 -10.20 28.62
N ALA A 38 11.10 -9.82 29.66
CA ALA A 38 10.90 -10.33 31.01
C ALA A 38 9.56 -9.91 31.64
N ARG A 39 9.01 -8.75 31.26
CA ARG A 39 7.72 -8.24 31.78
C ARG A 39 6.52 -8.84 31.04
N THR A 40 6.64 -9.12 29.74
CA THR A 40 5.54 -9.70 28.92
C THR A 40 5.50 -11.22 28.94
N GLN A 41 6.56 -11.90 29.38
CA GLN A 41 6.57 -13.37 29.53
C GLN A 41 5.63 -13.90 30.63
N ARG A 42 5.21 -13.06 31.59
CA ARG A 42 4.32 -13.46 32.68
C ARG A 42 2.86 -13.35 32.23
N ALA A 43 2.01 -14.33 32.55
CA ALA A 43 0.59 -14.32 32.16
C ALA A 43 -0.23 -13.15 32.75
N ALA A 44 0.15 -12.65 33.94
CA ALA A 44 -0.39 -11.41 34.53
C ALA A 44 0.52 -10.19 34.26
N GLY A 45 1.46 -10.32 33.34
CA GLY A 45 2.44 -9.31 32.96
C GLY A 45 2.00 -8.58 31.69
N GLY A 46 2.17 -7.27 31.69
CA GLY A 46 1.82 -6.41 30.57
C GLY A 46 2.23 -4.97 30.87
N PHE A 47 1.95 -4.08 29.94
CA PHE A 47 2.18 -2.65 30.10
C PHE A 47 0.87 -1.89 29.96
N THR A 48 0.68 -0.88 30.79
CA THR A 48 -0.39 0.11 30.61
C THR A 48 -0.04 1.08 29.46
N PRO A 49 -1.04 1.73 28.83
CA PRO A 49 -0.79 2.76 27.81
C PRO A 49 0.17 3.87 28.30
N ASP A 50 -0.04 4.36 29.53
CA ASP A 50 0.78 5.41 30.13
C ASP A 50 2.24 5.00 30.37
N GLU A 51 2.52 3.73 30.62
CA GLU A 51 3.88 3.20 30.76
C GLU A 51 4.60 3.19 29.41
N LEU A 52 3.90 2.78 28.35
CA LEU A 52 4.46 2.75 27.00
C LEU A 52 4.65 4.16 26.43
N LEU A 53 3.77 5.11 26.75
CA LEU A 53 3.96 6.53 26.42
C LEU A 53 5.20 7.14 27.11
N LYS A 54 5.51 6.72 28.34
CA LYS A 54 6.76 7.13 29.04
C LYS A 54 7.99 6.52 28.37
N ILE A 55 7.95 5.23 28.02
CA ILE A 55 9.01 4.54 27.28
C ILE A 55 9.24 5.21 25.91
N TRP A 56 8.18 5.46 25.14
CA TRP A 56 8.27 6.11 23.84
C TRP A 56 8.77 7.54 23.90
N LYS A 57 8.43 8.31 24.95
CA LYS A 57 9.07 9.62 25.18
C LYS A 57 10.59 9.50 25.37
N GLY A 58 11.05 8.46 26.07
CA GLY A 58 12.46 8.13 26.18
C GLY A 58 13.10 7.76 24.84
N LEU A 59 12.46 6.88 24.06
CA LEU A 59 12.91 6.45 22.73
C LEU A 59 12.96 7.61 21.72
N PHE A 60 11.96 8.51 21.75
CA PHE A 60 11.91 9.72 20.94
C PHE A 60 13.14 10.60 21.20
N TYR A 61 13.47 10.88 22.46
CA TYR A 61 14.68 11.65 22.77
C TYR A 61 15.98 10.87 22.54
N CYS A 62 15.97 9.54 22.64
CA CYS A 62 17.11 8.71 22.24
C CYS A 62 17.45 8.91 20.75
N MET A 63 16.42 8.93 19.89
CA MET A 63 16.55 9.22 18.46
C MET A 63 16.88 10.71 18.20
N TRP A 64 16.27 11.63 18.96
CA TRP A 64 16.54 13.06 18.88
C TRP A 64 18.03 13.40 19.06
N MET A 65 18.69 12.75 20.02
CA MET A 65 20.11 12.96 20.38
C MET A 65 21.11 12.17 19.50
N GLN A 66 20.65 11.48 18.46
CA GLN A 66 21.52 10.79 17.50
C GLN A 66 21.70 11.63 16.23
N ASP A 67 22.91 12.15 16.02
CA ASP A 67 23.22 13.11 14.94
C ASP A 67 24.02 12.47 13.78
N LYS A 68 24.58 11.26 13.96
CA LYS A 68 25.36 10.57 12.91
C LYS A 68 24.42 9.73 12.02
N PRO A 69 24.35 9.95 10.69
CA PRO A 69 23.37 9.31 9.81
C PRO A 69 23.30 7.77 9.92
N LEU A 70 24.42 7.06 9.77
CA LEU A 70 24.46 5.59 9.88
C LEU A 70 23.96 5.10 11.25
N GLN A 71 24.25 5.84 12.32
CA GLN A 71 23.79 5.50 13.67
C GLN A 71 22.32 5.89 13.92
N GLN A 72 21.77 6.85 13.17
CA GLN A 72 20.32 7.11 13.17
C GLN A 72 19.58 5.92 12.57
N GLU A 73 20.09 5.37 11.47
CA GLU A 73 19.50 4.20 10.80
C GLU A 73 19.57 2.95 11.70
N GLU A 74 20.76 2.62 12.21
CA GLU A 74 20.96 1.50 13.14
C GLU A 74 20.07 1.61 14.39
N LEU A 75 19.99 2.81 14.97
CA LEU A 75 19.11 3.07 16.11
C LEU A 75 17.63 2.95 15.73
N GLY A 76 17.22 3.47 14.57
CA GLY A 76 15.85 3.36 14.07
C GLY A 76 15.42 1.90 13.86
N ARG A 77 16.30 1.08 13.25
CA ARG A 77 16.10 -0.37 13.09
C ARG A 77 16.02 -1.06 14.46
N THR A 78 16.91 -0.73 15.38
CA THR A 78 16.91 -1.28 16.75
C THR A 78 15.63 -0.93 17.52
N ILE A 79 15.14 0.30 17.39
CA ILE A 79 13.92 0.79 18.08
C ILE A 79 12.66 0.14 17.49
N SER A 80 12.53 0.09 16.17
CA SER A 80 11.36 -0.53 15.51
C SER A 80 11.24 -2.02 15.83
N GLN A 81 12.35 -2.74 15.82
CA GLN A 81 12.42 -4.17 16.19
C GLN A 81 12.13 -4.47 17.66
N LEU A 82 11.88 -3.47 18.52
CA LEU A 82 11.38 -3.70 19.89
C LEU A 82 9.97 -4.30 19.91
N ILE A 83 9.16 -4.13 18.86
CA ILE A 83 7.83 -4.73 18.77
C ILE A 83 7.89 -6.27 18.86
N HIS A 84 8.93 -6.88 18.30
CA HIS A 84 9.19 -8.34 18.36
C HIS A 84 9.74 -8.82 19.71
N ALA A 85 9.91 -7.94 20.70
CA ALA A 85 10.31 -8.32 22.06
C ALA A 85 9.11 -8.53 22.99
N PHE A 86 7.90 -8.19 22.55
CA PHE A 86 6.65 -8.37 23.29
C PHE A 86 6.05 -9.74 22.98
N GLN A 87 5.68 -10.49 24.04
CA GLN A 87 5.17 -11.87 23.91
C GLN A 87 3.67 -11.98 23.58
N THR A 88 2.92 -10.87 23.57
CA THR A 88 1.47 -10.88 23.30
C THR A 88 1.09 -9.80 22.29
N THR A 89 0.18 -10.14 21.39
CA THR A 89 -0.31 -9.23 20.35
C THR A 89 -0.93 -7.94 20.92
N GLU A 90 -1.68 -8.04 22.02
CA GLU A 90 -2.23 -6.88 22.73
C GLU A 90 -1.13 -5.89 23.13
N THR A 91 -0.02 -6.37 23.69
CA THR A 91 1.08 -5.48 24.12
C THR A 91 1.90 -4.95 22.95
N GLN A 92 1.97 -5.67 21.83
CA GLN A 92 2.49 -5.15 20.55
C GLN A 92 1.63 -3.99 20.02
N TYR A 93 0.30 -4.15 20.00
CA TYR A 93 -0.62 -3.08 19.59
C TYR A 93 -0.56 -1.87 20.52
N LEU A 94 -0.50 -2.07 21.84
CA LEU A 94 -0.33 -0.95 22.79
C LEU A 94 1.00 -0.21 22.57
N PHE A 95 2.08 -0.92 22.24
CA PHE A 95 3.38 -0.31 21.91
C PHE A 95 3.30 0.49 20.61
N LEU A 96 2.67 -0.04 19.56
CA LEU A 96 2.45 0.67 18.30
C LEU A 96 1.52 1.89 18.46
N ARG A 97 0.48 1.78 19.29
CA ARG A 97 -0.42 2.90 19.61
C ARG A 97 0.32 4.05 20.28
N ALA A 98 1.12 3.72 21.30
CA ALA A 98 1.94 4.70 22.01
C ALA A 98 3.04 5.34 21.13
N PHE A 99 3.52 4.65 20.09
CA PHE A 99 4.37 5.24 19.06
C PHE A 99 3.66 6.37 18.32
N TRP A 100 2.54 6.07 17.67
CA TRP A 100 1.80 7.04 16.86
C TRP A 100 1.34 8.24 17.69
N GLN A 101 0.83 7.99 18.90
CA GLN A 101 0.46 9.06 19.85
C GLN A 101 1.65 9.94 20.25
N THR A 102 2.84 9.36 20.42
CA THR A 102 4.06 10.13 20.70
C THR A 102 4.50 10.93 19.49
N MET A 103 4.52 10.34 18.29
CA MET A 103 4.86 11.04 17.05
C MET A 103 3.91 12.21 16.78
N ILE A 104 2.60 12.00 16.92
CA ILE A 104 1.56 13.02 16.75
C ILE A 104 1.76 14.19 17.73
N ARG A 105 2.02 13.90 19.01
CA ARG A 105 2.20 14.91 20.06
C ARG A 105 3.46 15.75 19.84
N GLU A 106 4.59 15.12 19.53
CA GLU A 106 5.88 15.80 19.46
C GLU A 106 6.17 16.40 18.06
N TRP A 107 5.40 16.05 17.02
CA TRP A 107 5.68 16.40 15.60
C TRP A 107 5.99 17.88 15.37
N VAL A 108 5.19 18.77 15.95
CA VAL A 108 5.30 20.23 15.77
C VAL A 108 6.57 20.79 16.43
N GLY A 109 7.15 20.06 17.39
CA GLY A 109 8.41 20.39 18.03
C GLY A 109 9.66 19.93 17.27
N ILE A 110 9.52 19.12 16.21
CA ILE A 110 10.66 18.63 15.41
C ILE A 110 11.13 19.74 14.46
N ASP A 111 12.39 20.14 14.57
CA ASP A 111 13.01 21.08 13.64
C ASP A 111 13.42 20.40 12.32
N LEU A 112 13.57 21.21 11.27
CA LEU A 112 13.82 20.72 9.91
C LEU A 112 15.10 19.86 9.80
N LEU A 113 16.13 20.09 10.61
CA LEU A 113 17.37 19.31 10.57
C LEU A 113 17.24 17.91 11.20
N ARG A 114 16.15 17.66 11.93
CA ARG A 114 15.85 16.37 12.57
C ARG A 114 14.70 15.62 11.90
N LEU A 115 14.02 16.22 10.93
CA LEU A 115 12.77 15.69 10.38
C LEU A 115 12.96 14.35 9.66
N ASP A 116 13.99 14.22 8.83
CA ASP A 116 14.21 13.05 7.98
C ASP A 116 14.41 11.75 8.78
N LYS A 117 15.16 11.80 9.89
CA LYS A 117 15.33 10.62 10.75
C LYS A 117 14.04 10.19 11.45
N PHE A 118 13.11 11.11 11.69
CA PHE A 118 11.79 10.78 12.22
C PHE A 118 10.84 10.25 11.14
N TYR A 119 10.91 10.75 9.90
CA TYR A 119 10.25 10.13 8.74
C TYR A 119 10.73 8.69 8.50
N MET A 120 12.04 8.45 8.57
CA MET A 120 12.64 7.12 8.51
C MET A 120 12.15 6.24 9.67
N LEU A 121 12.10 6.74 10.90
CA LEU A 121 11.59 5.98 12.06
C LEU A 121 10.12 5.56 11.86
N MET A 122 9.26 6.44 11.32
CA MET A 122 7.88 6.09 10.99
C MET A 122 7.80 4.97 9.94
N ARG A 123 8.65 5.01 8.92
CA ARG A 123 8.76 3.96 7.89
C ARG A 123 9.18 2.62 8.50
N LEU A 124 10.23 2.62 9.33
CA LEU A 124 10.72 1.42 10.00
C LEU A 124 9.70 0.83 10.99
N VAL A 125 9.01 1.66 11.79
CA VAL A 125 7.99 1.17 12.72
C VAL A 125 6.77 0.60 11.97
N LEU A 126 6.34 1.23 10.86
CA LEU A 126 5.28 0.67 10.01
C LEU A 126 5.70 -0.68 9.43
N GLN A 127 6.91 -0.77 8.86
CA GLN A 127 7.46 -2.00 8.28
C GLN A 127 7.53 -3.14 9.31
N GLU A 128 8.05 -2.88 10.52
CA GLU A 128 8.10 -3.89 11.57
C GLU A 128 6.70 -4.27 12.09
N SER A 129 5.72 -3.36 12.09
CA SER A 129 4.33 -3.71 12.42
C SER A 129 3.65 -4.60 11.37
N LEU A 130 3.95 -4.39 10.08
CA LEU A 130 3.51 -5.29 9.01
C LEU A 130 4.18 -6.66 9.12
N LYS A 131 5.47 -6.71 9.50
CA LYS A 131 6.18 -7.99 9.75
C LYS A 131 5.57 -8.78 10.91
N VAL A 132 5.01 -8.14 11.95
CA VAL A 132 4.25 -8.85 13.00
C VAL A 132 3.05 -9.58 12.39
N VAL A 133 2.23 -8.89 11.60
CA VAL A 133 1.05 -9.48 10.94
C VAL A 133 1.46 -10.59 9.96
N LYS A 134 2.57 -10.41 9.23
CA LYS A 134 3.19 -11.46 8.40
C LYS A 134 3.55 -12.72 9.20
N THR A 135 4.22 -12.57 10.35
CA THR A 135 4.56 -13.73 11.22
C THR A 135 3.34 -14.42 11.82
N GLN A 136 2.18 -13.77 11.77
CA GLN A 136 0.87 -14.32 12.16
C GLN A 136 0.08 -14.84 10.94
N GLY A 137 0.74 -15.09 9.81
CA GLY A 137 0.13 -15.69 8.61
C GLY A 137 -0.90 -14.80 7.91
N TRP A 138 -0.81 -13.48 8.07
CA TRP A 138 -1.76 -12.53 7.48
C TRP A 138 -3.22 -12.78 7.88
N GLU A 139 -3.45 -13.21 9.13
CA GLU A 139 -4.78 -13.36 9.72
C GLU A 139 -5.62 -12.08 9.60
N GLU A 140 -6.83 -12.20 9.04
CA GLU A 140 -7.78 -11.09 8.83
C GLU A 140 -7.99 -10.24 10.09
N ARG A 141 -8.12 -10.87 11.27
CA ARG A 141 -8.29 -10.16 12.55
C ARG A 141 -7.10 -9.26 12.92
N GLN A 142 -5.87 -9.67 12.56
CA GLN A 142 -4.65 -8.92 12.86
C GLN A 142 -4.49 -7.76 11.87
N ILE A 143 -4.87 -7.99 10.60
CA ILE A 143 -5.00 -6.96 9.57
C ILE A 143 -6.02 -5.89 10.03
N GLU A 144 -7.22 -6.31 10.42
CA GLU A 144 -8.27 -5.41 10.93
C GLU A 144 -7.81 -4.59 12.14
N GLN A 145 -7.23 -5.23 13.16
CA GLN A 145 -6.75 -4.52 14.36
C GLN A 145 -5.61 -3.53 14.06
N LEU A 146 -4.69 -3.88 13.15
CA LEU A 146 -3.64 -2.96 12.71
C LEU A 146 -4.21 -1.76 11.96
N LEU A 147 -5.13 -2.00 11.03
CA LEU A 147 -5.78 -0.96 10.23
C LEU A 147 -6.67 -0.05 11.08
N GLU A 148 -7.42 -0.60 12.04
CA GLU A 148 -8.23 0.17 12.98
C GLU A 148 -7.34 1.09 13.82
N LEU A 149 -6.23 0.60 14.36
CA LEU A 149 -5.25 1.41 15.11
C LEU A 149 -4.69 2.53 14.24
N LEU A 150 -4.12 2.20 13.08
CA LEU A 150 -3.48 3.19 12.19
C LEU A 150 -4.48 4.27 11.73
N THR A 151 -5.68 3.87 11.31
CA THR A 151 -6.68 4.83 10.84
C THR A 151 -7.28 5.65 11.98
N THR A 152 -7.50 5.07 13.16
CA THR A 152 -8.01 5.79 14.35
C THR A 152 -7.00 6.84 14.82
N GLU A 153 -5.72 6.46 15.01
CA GLU A 153 -4.72 7.39 15.54
C GLU A 153 -4.31 8.45 14.51
N ILE A 154 -4.25 8.13 13.20
CA ILE A 154 -3.66 9.03 12.19
C ILE A 154 -4.70 9.75 11.33
N LEU A 155 -5.73 9.05 10.83
CA LEU A 155 -6.60 9.52 9.75
C LEU A 155 -8.04 9.86 10.19
N HIS A 156 -8.44 9.50 11.40
CA HIS A 156 -9.76 9.80 11.93
C HIS A 156 -10.00 11.32 11.98
N PRO A 157 -11.23 11.82 11.69
CA PRO A 157 -11.52 13.26 11.74
C PRO A 157 -11.20 13.93 13.08
N ASP A 158 -11.33 13.21 14.19
CA ASP A 158 -11.03 13.71 15.54
C ASP A 158 -9.54 13.59 15.92
N SER A 159 -8.73 12.93 15.09
CA SER A 159 -7.29 12.80 15.32
C SER A 159 -6.58 14.14 15.21
N GLN A 160 -5.79 14.45 16.24
CA GLN A 160 -4.91 15.61 16.30
C GLN A 160 -3.63 15.44 15.47
N ALA A 161 -3.50 14.37 14.67
CA ALA A 161 -2.36 14.13 13.80
C ALA A 161 -2.13 15.30 12.82
N PRO A 162 -0.94 15.94 12.84
CA PRO A 162 -0.60 17.01 11.91
C PRO A 162 -0.51 16.52 10.46
N ASN A 163 -0.68 17.45 9.51
CA ASN A 163 -0.71 17.15 8.09
C ASN A 163 0.57 16.48 7.56
N GLY A 164 1.73 16.73 8.18
CA GLY A 164 2.99 16.04 7.88
C GLY A 164 2.92 14.54 8.20
N VAL A 165 2.45 14.19 9.40
CA VAL A 165 2.23 12.80 9.82
C VAL A 165 1.23 12.11 8.89
N LYS A 166 0.10 12.75 8.61
CA LYS A 166 -0.95 12.22 7.72
C LYS A 166 -0.44 12.00 6.29
N SER A 167 0.32 12.95 5.73
CA SER A 167 0.85 12.87 4.37
C SER A 167 1.90 11.76 4.24
N HIS A 168 2.87 11.75 5.15
CA HIS A 168 3.95 10.74 5.13
C HIS A 168 3.40 9.33 5.35
N PHE A 169 2.47 9.14 6.29
CA PHE A 169 1.82 7.84 6.48
C PHE A 169 1.13 7.35 5.20
N LEU A 170 0.40 8.21 4.51
CA LEU A 170 -0.28 7.86 3.25
C LEU A 170 0.70 7.57 2.11
N GLU A 171 1.83 8.27 2.06
CA GLU A 171 2.89 8.06 1.06
C GLU A 171 3.61 6.72 1.26
N ILE A 172 4.01 6.39 2.48
CA ILE A 172 4.77 5.16 2.76
C ILE A 172 3.92 3.89 2.87
N PHE A 173 2.58 4.00 3.00
CA PHE A 173 1.74 2.87 3.38
C PHE A 173 1.81 1.70 2.39
N LEU A 174 1.57 1.96 1.11
CA LEU A 174 1.69 0.91 0.09
C LEU A 174 3.14 0.50 -0.12
N GLU A 175 4.10 1.43 -0.10
CA GLU A 175 5.53 1.11 -0.29
C GLU A 175 6.04 0.10 0.74
N GLU A 176 5.66 0.23 2.01
CA GLU A 176 6.05 -0.73 3.06
C GLU A 176 5.19 -2.00 3.07
N LEU A 177 3.94 -1.94 2.61
CA LEU A 177 3.11 -3.13 2.39
C LEU A 177 3.70 -4.01 1.29
N THR A 178 4.09 -3.43 0.14
CA THR A 178 4.75 -4.14 -0.95
C THR A 178 6.02 -4.83 -0.47
N LYS A 179 6.93 -4.11 0.19
CA LYS A 179 8.22 -4.64 0.69
C LYS A 179 8.09 -5.81 1.66
N VAL A 180 7.00 -5.89 2.43
CA VAL A 180 6.82 -6.95 3.44
C VAL A 180 5.97 -8.11 2.90
N GLY A 181 4.95 -7.81 2.09
CA GLY A 181 3.89 -8.77 1.78
C GLY A 181 3.62 -9.07 0.31
N ALA A 182 4.23 -8.38 -0.68
CA ALA A 182 3.85 -8.60 -2.07
C ALA A 182 4.08 -10.03 -2.60
N ALA A 183 5.04 -10.76 -2.06
CA ALA A 183 5.28 -12.17 -2.38
C ALA A 183 4.28 -13.17 -1.76
N GLU A 184 3.40 -12.72 -0.86
CA GLU A 184 2.53 -13.61 -0.05
C GLU A 184 1.07 -13.16 0.00
N LEU A 185 0.78 -11.88 -0.22
CA LEU A 185 -0.54 -11.31 -0.07
C LEU A 185 -1.43 -11.57 -1.29
N THR A 186 -2.54 -12.25 -1.04
CA THR A 186 -3.60 -12.41 -2.03
C THR A 186 -4.27 -11.08 -2.38
N ALA A 187 -4.90 -11.01 -3.55
CA ALA A 187 -5.67 -9.84 -3.98
C ALA A 187 -6.80 -9.46 -3.00
N ASP A 188 -7.39 -10.45 -2.32
CA ASP A 188 -8.43 -10.23 -1.30
C ASP A 188 -7.86 -9.62 -0.01
N GLN A 189 -6.68 -10.06 0.45
CA GLN A 189 -5.99 -9.43 1.59
C GLN A 189 -5.52 -8.01 1.24
N ASN A 190 -4.98 -7.80 0.03
CA ASN A 190 -4.65 -6.47 -0.47
C ASN A 190 -5.90 -5.56 -0.50
N MET A 191 -7.06 -6.11 -0.87
CA MET A 191 -8.34 -5.42 -0.79
C MET A 191 -8.74 -5.04 0.66
N GLN A 192 -8.49 -5.90 1.65
CA GLN A 192 -8.68 -5.58 3.07
C GLN A 192 -7.79 -4.40 3.50
N PHE A 193 -6.49 -4.41 3.14
CA PHE A 193 -5.57 -3.31 3.46
C PHE A 193 -5.99 -1.95 2.89
N ILE A 194 -6.61 -1.91 1.69
CA ILE A 194 -7.03 -0.64 1.08
C ILE A 194 -8.46 -0.19 1.44
N ASP A 195 -9.32 -1.07 1.98
CA ASP A 195 -10.71 -0.70 2.27
C ASP A 195 -10.89 0.48 3.24
N PRO A 196 -10.12 0.61 4.35
CA PRO A 196 -10.25 1.77 5.22
C PRO A 196 -10.01 3.09 4.48
N PHE A 197 -9.05 3.12 3.54
CA PHE A 197 -8.79 4.29 2.70
C PHE A 197 -9.94 4.55 1.70
N CYS A 198 -10.57 3.50 1.16
CA CYS A 198 -11.80 3.61 0.38
C CYS A 198 -12.93 4.27 1.20
N GLN A 199 -13.12 3.84 2.46
CA GLN A 199 -14.13 4.42 3.35
C GLN A 199 -13.84 5.87 3.74
N ILE A 200 -12.58 6.19 4.05
CA ILE A 200 -12.13 7.54 4.43
C ILE A 200 -12.26 8.49 3.23
N ALA A 201 -11.80 8.12 2.05
CA ALA A 201 -11.89 8.95 0.85
C ALA A 201 -13.35 9.30 0.48
N ALA A 202 -14.30 8.38 0.70
CA ALA A 202 -15.72 8.63 0.45
C ALA A 202 -16.41 9.53 1.50
N ARG A 203 -15.79 9.77 2.67
CA ARG A 203 -16.41 10.48 3.82
C ARG A 203 -15.67 11.74 4.26
N THR A 204 -14.36 11.83 4.03
CA THR A 204 -13.52 12.90 4.59
C THR A 204 -13.92 14.28 4.06
N LYS A 205 -13.88 15.28 4.95
CA LYS A 205 -14.04 16.70 4.61
C LYS A 205 -12.70 17.38 4.33
N ASP A 206 -11.59 16.71 4.64
CA ASP A 206 -10.24 17.22 4.43
C ASP A 206 -9.81 16.91 2.98
N SER A 207 -9.71 17.97 2.18
CA SER A 207 -9.34 17.91 0.76
C SER A 207 -7.88 17.50 0.54
N LEU A 208 -6.99 17.73 1.53
CA LEU A 208 -5.60 17.29 1.50
C LEU A 208 -5.51 15.78 1.76
N VAL A 209 -6.18 15.28 2.80
CA VAL A 209 -6.26 13.83 3.07
C VAL A 209 -6.88 13.09 1.89
N LEU A 210 -7.97 13.62 1.30
CA LEU A 210 -8.56 13.06 0.07
C LEU A 210 -7.56 13.04 -1.09
N HIS A 211 -6.82 14.13 -1.32
CA HIS A 211 -5.83 14.19 -2.38
C HIS A 211 -4.68 13.20 -2.17
N LYS A 212 -4.17 13.09 -0.94
CA LYS A 212 -3.09 12.16 -0.57
C LYS A 212 -3.54 10.70 -0.67
N ILE A 213 -4.76 10.34 -0.25
CA ILE A 213 -5.28 8.98 -0.46
C ILE A 213 -5.39 8.66 -1.95
N ILE A 214 -5.95 9.58 -2.76
CA ILE A 214 -6.07 9.36 -4.20
C ILE A 214 -4.70 9.13 -4.83
N ARG A 215 -3.73 10.02 -4.56
CA ARG A 215 -2.41 9.95 -5.17
C ARG A 215 -1.60 8.75 -4.67
N SER A 216 -1.44 8.63 -3.35
CA SER A 216 -0.49 7.69 -2.74
C SER A 216 -1.03 6.26 -2.62
N ILE A 217 -2.35 6.07 -2.67
CA ILE A 217 -2.98 4.75 -2.64
C ILE A 217 -3.52 4.40 -4.03
N PHE A 218 -4.51 5.13 -4.55
CA PHE A 218 -5.23 4.67 -5.75
C PHE A 218 -4.53 4.94 -7.07
N GLU A 219 -3.78 6.04 -7.20
CA GLU A 219 -2.98 6.29 -8.42
C GLU A 219 -1.75 5.37 -8.43
N THR A 220 -1.08 5.16 -7.30
CA THR A 220 -0.04 4.12 -7.15
C THR A 220 -0.50 2.73 -7.60
N ILE A 221 -1.69 2.26 -7.19
CA ILE A 221 -2.25 0.96 -7.62
C ILE A 221 -2.49 0.91 -9.14
N VAL A 222 -2.85 2.04 -9.76
CA VAL A 222 -3.04 2.14 -11.22
C VAL A 222 -1.71 2.17 -11.96
N GLU A 223 -0.73 2.90 -11.43
CA GLU A 223 0.64 3.04 -11.98
C GLU A 223 1.42 1.71 -11.90
N GLN A 224 1.21 0.93 -10.83
CA GLN A 224 1.83 -0.38 -10.63
C GLN A 224 1.14 -1.54 -11.39
N ALA A 225 -0.02 -1.30 -12.01
CA ALA A 225 -0.80 -2.35 -12.66
C ALA A 225 -0.11 -3.07 -13.83
N PRO A 226 0.71 -2.43 -14.69
CA PRO A 226 1.44 -3.14 -15.74
C PRO A 226 2.44 -4.16 -15.18
N LEU A 227 3.19 -3.78 -14.14
CA LEU A 227 4.18 -4.63 -13.48
C LEU A 227 3.51 -5.82 -12.79
N ALA A 228 2.42 -5.59 -12.03
CA ALA A 228 1.66 -6.65 -11.40
C ALA A 228 1.14 -7.70 -12.41
N ILE A 229 0.75 -7.27 -13.61
CA ILE A 229 0.31 -8.19 -14.67
C ILE A 229 1.48 -8.93 -15.32
N GLU A 230 2.66 -8.31 -15.43
CA GLU A 230 3.88 -8.95 -15.91
C GLU A 230 4.35 -10.03 -14.91
N ASP A 231 4.39 -9.72 -13.61
CA ASP A 231 4.66 -10.69 -12.53
C ASP A 231 3.75 -11.92 -12.64
N LEU A 232 2.43 -11.70 -12.72
CA LEU A 232 1.43 -12.76 -12.83
C LEU A 232 1.55 -13.58 -14.12
N MET A 233 2.02 -12.98 -15.21
CA MET A 233 2.27 -13.70 -16.47
C MET A 233 3.53 -14.58 -16.38
N ASN A 234 4.59 -14.09 -15.73
CA ASN A 234 5.82 -14.85 -15.53
C ASN A 234 5.60 -16.03 -14.56
N GLU A 235 4.78 -15.84 -13.51
CA GLU A 235 4.37 -16.91 -12.59
C GLU A 235 3.57 -18.02 -13.32
N LEU A 236 2.66 -17.66 -14.23
CA LEU A 236 1.89 -18.63 -15.00
C LEU A 236 2.71 -19.35 -16.07
N ASP A 237 3.64 -18.65 -16.73
CA ASP A 237 4.53 -19.28 -17.73
C ASP A 237 5.45 -20.30 -17.02
N THR A 238 6.06 -19.95 -15.87
CA THR A 238 6.91 -20.87 -15.09
C THR A 238 6.16 -22.08 -14.52
N GLN A 239 4.95 -21.90 -13.98
CA GLN A 239 4.10 -23.02 -13.55
C GLN A 239 3.78 -23.99 -14.69
N SER A 240 3.64 -23.50 -15.93
CA SER A 240 3.38 -24.37 -17.09
C SER A 240 4.60 -25.16 -17.55
N GLU A 241 5.81 -24.61 -17.40
CA GLU A 241 7.06 -25.33 -17.69
C GLU A 241 7.30 -26.45 -16.67
N GLU A 242 7.01 -26.22 -15.38
CA GLU A 242 7.09 -27.25 -14.34
C GLU A 242 6.05 -28.39 -14.52
N GLU A 243 4.83 -28.07 -14.98
CA GLU A 243 3.80 -29.09 -15.30
C GLU A 243 4.16 -29.93 -16.54
N GLU A 244 4.82 -29.36 -17.55
CA GLU A 244 5.25 -30.09 -18.75
C GLU A 244 6.48 -30.99 -18.45
N GLU A 245 7.49 -30.50 -17.73
CA GLU A 245 8.65 -31.33 -17.29
C GLU A 245 8.22 -32.51 -16.38
N ALA A 246 7.21 -32.32 -15.53
CA ALA A 246 6.67 -33.38 -14.68
C ALA A 246 5.85 -34.44 -15.45
N SER A 247 5.42 -34.14 -16.68
CA SER A 247 4.60 -35.05 -17.50
C SER A 247 5.43 -35.94 -18.45
N ASP A 248 6.65 -35.54 -18.82
CA ASP A 248 7.53 -36.28 -19.75
C ASP A 248 8.45 -37.29 -19.02
N GLY A 249 8.39 -37.36 -17.68
CA GLY A 249 9.24 -38.22 -16.85
C GLY A 249 8.80 -39.68 -16.66
N ASP A 250 7.68 -40.11 -17.25
CA ASP A 250 6.97 -41.35 -16.90
C ASP A 250 6.73 -42.33 -18.08
N GLU A 251 7.61 -42.34 -19.10
CA GLU A 251 7.66 -43.41 -20.12
C GLU A 251 9.05 -44.05 -20.31
N GLU A 252 9.07 -45.39 -20.16
CA GLU A 252 10.14 -46.36 -20.48
C GLU A 252 11.43 -46.38 -19.62
N SER A 253 11.97 -47.54 -19.20
CA SER A 253 11.60 -48.94 -19.50
C SER A 253 12.06 -49.94 -18.42
N SER A 254 11.39 -51.09 -18.39
CA SER A 254 11.74 -52.27 -17.59
C SER A 254 12.03 -53.46 -18.52
N GLU A 255 13.21 -54.07 -18.40
CA GLU A 255 13.59 -55.48 -18.68
C GLU A 255 15.14 -55.54 -18.57
N GLY A 256 15.77 -56.24 -17.60
CA GLY A 256 16.08 -57.69 -17.61
C GLY A 256 17.48 -57.94 -18.22
N GLU A 257 18.43 -58.70 -17.67
CA GLU A 257 18.49 -59.60 -16.50
C GLU A 257 19.99 -59.98 -16.19
N GLN A 258 20.28 -60.66 -15.06
CA GLN A 258 21.54 -61.38 -14.69
C GLN A 258 22.75 -60.49 -14.26
N ASP A 259 23.59 -60.82 -13.24
CA ASP A 259 23.76 -62.07 -12.47
C ASP A 259 24.29 -61.85 -11.02
N LEU A 260 24.34 -62.89 -10.16
CA LEU A 260 24.62 -62.82 -8.71
C LEU A 260 26.12 -62.90 -8.28
N HIS A 261 26.56 -62.10 -7.28
CA HIS A 261 27.08 -62.58 -5.96
C HIS A 261 27.60 -61.49 -4.97
N ASP A 262 27.38 -61.75 -3.66
CA ASP A 262 28.10 -61.36 -2.42
C ASP A 262 28.40 -59.90 -1.94
N THR A 263 27.61 -59.49 -0.91
CA THR A 263 27.96 -59.06 0.48
C THR A 263 29.32 -58.42 0.89
N PRO A 264 29.38 -57.65 2.02
CA PRO A 264 28.45 -56.64 2.57
C PRO A 264 29.21 -55.36 3.12
N PRO A 265 28.87 -54.63 4.22
CA PRO A 265 29.01 -53.15 4.22
C PRO A 265 30.05 -52.60 5.22
N ARG A 266 30.30 -51.28 5.22
CA ARG A 266 30.97 -50.62 6.37
C ARG A 266 30.31 -49.31 6.80
N ARG A 267 29.91 -49.28 8.08
CA ARG A 267 29.29 -48.14 8.77
C ARG A 267 30.32 -47.06 9.12
N LEU A 268 29.76 -45.88 9.41
CA LEU A 268 30.32 -44.71 10.13
C LEU A 268 31.25 -45.08 11.31
N PRO A 269 32.06 -44.12 11.78
CA PRO A 269 31.64 -43.49 13.04
C PRO A 269 31.71 -41.96 13.05
N ALA A 270 30.89 -41.37 13.92
CA ALA A 270 30.93 -39.95 14.25
C ALA A 270 32.12 -39.59 15.16
N GLY A 271 32.60 -38.34 15.08
CA GLY A 271 33.65 -37.80 15.94
C GLY A 271 33.49 -36.29 16.14
N SER A 272 33.24 -35.88 17.39
CA SER A 272 33.05 -34.48 17.81
C SER A 272 34.37 -33.67 17.82
N HIS A 273 34.35 -32.39 17.43
CA HIS A 273 34.63 -31.24 18.33
C HIS A 273 34.77 -29.86 17.63
N ARG A 274 33.79 -28.97 17.88
CA ARG A 274 33.95 -27.61 18.47
C ARG A 274 35.06 -26.65 17.94
N ALA A 275 34.67 -25.65 17.13
CA ALA A 275 34.99 -24.22 17.32
C ALA A 275 34.32 -23.32 16.24
N ASN A 276 33.94 -22.10 16.63
CA ASN A 276 33.61 -20.93 15.79
C ASN A 276 34.56 -19.79 16.25
N PRO A 277 34.78 -18.66 15.53
CA PRO A 277 33.85 -18.00 14.61
C PRO A 277 34.48 -17.36 13.33
N GLU A 278 33.69 -16.50 12.66
CA GLU A 278 34.10 -15.37 11.81
C GLU A 278 34.89 -15.65 10.50
N VAL A 279 34.19 -15.57 9.36
CA VAL A 279 34.36 -14.45 8.40
C VAL A 279 32.98 -14.12 7.81
N ASP A 280 32.55 -12.87 7.90
CA ASP A 280 31.36 -12.39 7.20
C ASP A 280 31.54 -12.53 5.69
N LYS A 281 30.62 -13.24 5.02
CA LYS A 281 30.48 -13.09 3.57
C LYS A 281 29.76 -11.78 3.30
N GLU A 282 30.54 -10.78 2.92
CA GLU A 282 30.06 -9.52 2.37
C GLU A 282 28.95 -9.81 1.36
N GLN A 283 27.73 -9.37 1.65
CA GLN A 283 26.65 -9.37 0.68
C GLN A 283 27.02 -8.36 -0.40
N VAL A 284 27.51 -8.90 -1.52
CA VAL A 284 27.59 -8.18 -2.79
C VAL A 284 26.21 -7.61 -3.05
N TRP A 285 26.15 -6.28 -3.21
CA TRP A 285 24.96 -5.60 -3.70
C TRP A 285 24.90 -5.89 -5.18
N ASP A 286 24.19 -6.97 -5.52
CA ASP A 286 23.84 -7.29 -6.89
C ASP A 286 22.73 -6.32 -7.29
N ASP A 287 23.11 -5.15 -7.82
CA ASP A 287 22.22 -4.15 -8.42
C ASP A 287 21.68 -4.66 -9.77
N GLU A 288 21.15 -5.88 -9.81
CA GLU A 288 20.09 -6.19 -10.76
C GLU A 288 18.83 -5.46 -10.29
N GLU A 289 18.27 -4.61 -11.16
CA GLU A 289 16.93 -4.04 -11.02
C GLU A 289 15.85 -5.12 -11.22
N ASN A 290 15.97 -6.25 -10.51
CA ASN A 290 14.87 -7.17 -10.29
C ASN A 290 13.81 -6.41 -9.50
N THR A 291 12.85 -5.87 -10.23
CA THR A 291 11.70 -5.14 -9.69
C THR A 291 10.95 -6.12 -8.82
N GLY A 292 11.19 -6.05 -7.50
CA GLY A 292 10.63 -7.00 -6.55
C GLY A 292 9.10 -7.04 -6.64
N PRO A 293 8.49 -8.18 -6.26
CA PRO A 293 7.09 -8.50 -6.57
C PRO A 293 6.15 -7.35 -6.20
N VAL A 294 5.16 -7.12 -7.06
CA VAL A 294 4.19 -6.04 -6.92
C VAL A 294 2.88 -6.54 -6.31
N LEU A 295 2.21 -5.68 -5.53
CA LEU A 295 0.93 -6.02 -4.91
C LEU A 295 -0.15 -6.29 -5.97
N GLN A 296 -0.69 -7.50 -5.97
CA GLN A 296 -1.78 -7.92 -6.85
C GLN A 296 -3.14 -7.41 -6.36
N PHE A 297 -3.99 -6.91 -7.27
CA PHE A 297 -5.33 -6.41 -6.96
C PHE A 297 -6.36 -6.84 -8.01
N ASP A 298 -7.57 -7.22 -7.58
CA ASP A 298 -8.73 -7.26 -8.46
C ASP A 298 -9.25 -5.82 -8.69
N TYR A 299 -8.79 -5.20 -9.79
CA TYR A 299 -9.19 -3.83 -10.15
C TYR A 299 -10.71 -3.63 -10.28
N GLU A 300 -11.46 -4.66 -10.65
CA GLU A 300 -12.94 -4.60 -10.73
C GLU A 300 -13.56 -4.61 -9.33
N ALA A 301 -13.01 -5.41 -8.39
CA ALA A 301 -13.40 -5.36 -6.98
C ALA A 301 -13.10 -3.99 -6.34
N VAL A 302 -11.91 -3.44 -6.57
CA VAL A 302 -11.54 -2.09 -6.07
C VAL A 302 -12.48 -1.02 -6.66
N ALA A 303 -12.70 -1.05 -7.98
CA ALA A 303 -13.59 -0.11 -8.67
C ALA A 303 -15.03 -0.19 -8.13
N ASN A 304 -15.55 -1.41 -7.92
CA ASN A 304 -16.92 -1.61 -7.43
C ASN A 304 -17.07 -1.23 -5.96
N ARG A 305 -16.06 -1.47 -5.10
CA ARG A 305 -16.07 -0.99 -3.71
C ARG A 305 -16.08 0.53 -3.67
N LEU A 306 -15.18 1.19 -4.41
CA LEU A 306 -15.14 2.65 -4.51
C LEU A 306 -16.45 3.21 -5.07
N PHE A 307 -17.04 2.60 -6.10
CA PHE A 307 -18.32 3.01 -6.67
C PHE A 307 -19.47 2.91 -5.66
N LYS A 308 -19.57 1.78 -4.93
CA LYS A 308 -20.57 1.54 -3.86
C LYS A 308 -20.48 2.58 -2.74
N LEU A 309 -19.28 3.08 -2.45
CA LEU A 309 -19.05 4.12 -1.45
C LEU A 309 -19.34 5.53 -2.03
N ALA A 310 -18.81 5.86 -3.22
CA ALA A 310 -18.94 7.17 -3.85
C ALA A 310 -20.38 7.54 -4.27
N SER A 311 -21.19 6.53 -4.60
CA SER A 311 -22.60 6.70 -5.01
C SER A 311 -23.55 7.00 -3.85
N ARG A 312 -23.08 6.93 -2.59
CA ARG A 312 -23.90 7.25 -1.41
C ARG A 312 -24.27 8.73 -1.40
N GLN A 313 -25.50 9.02 -0.95
CA GLN A 313 -25.98 10.41 -0.81
C GLN A 313 -25.15 11.20 0.21
N SER A 314 -24.60 10.53 1.23
CA SER A 314 -23.73 11.12 2.26
C SER A 314 -22.32 11.48 1.77
N THR A 315 -21.90 11.02 0.59
CA THR A 315 -20.57 11.32 0.06
C THR A 315 -20.52 12.74 -0.53
N PRO A 316 -19.56 13.59 -0.13
CA PRO A 316 -19.44 14.95 -0.67
C PRO A 316 -19.26 14.96 -2.20
N SER A 317 -19.81 15.99 -2.85
CA SER A 317 -19.82 16.10 -4.32
C SER A 317 -18.41 16.19 -4.92
N GLU A 318 -17.48 16.85 -4.25
CA GLU A 318 -16.08 16.90 -4.67
C GLU A 318 -15.41 15.52 -4.58
N ASN A 319 -15.57 14.82 -3.45
CA ASN A 319 -15.06 13.46 -3.26
C ASN A 319 -15.61 12.52 -4.35
N ARG A 320 -16.93 12.55 -4.60
CA ARG A 320 -17.56 11.77 -5.68
C ARG A 320 -16.95 12.08 -7.04
N LYS A 321 -16.73 13.35 -7.38
CA LYS A 321 -16.12 13.77 -8.65
C LYS A 321 -14.67 13.28 -8.80
N ARG A 322 -13.88 13.28 -7.72
CA ARG A 322 -12.50 12.78 -7.76
C ARG A 322 -12.48 11.24 -7.82
N LEU A 323 -13.27 10.57 -6.98
CA LEU A 323 -13.37 9.10 -6.94
C LEU A 323 -13.86 8.51 -8.27
N TYR A 324 -14.84 9.12 -8.95
CA TYR A 324 -15.30 8.63 -10.25
C TYR A 324 -14.21 8.64 -11.34
N LYS A 325 -13.19 9.52 -11.25
CA LYS A 325 -12.02 9.45 -12.16
C LYS A 325 -11.16 8.21 -11.90
N VAL A 326 -10.92 7.91 -10.62
CA VAL A 326 -10.16 6.72 -10.19
C VAL A 326 -10.91 5.44 -10.57
N ILE A 327 -12.22 5.38 -10.32
CA ILE A 327 -13.09 4.25 -10.70
C ILE A 327 -13.07 4.02 -12.22
N GLN A 328 -13.01 5.09 -13.03
CA GLN A 328 -12.87 4.94 -14.48
C GLN A 328 -11.52 4.29 -14.84
N LYS A 329 -10.39 4.83 -14.34
CA LYS A 329 -9.05 4.24 -14.53
C LYS A 329 -9.02 2.74 -14.17
N LEU A 330 -9.57 2.36 -13.01
CA LEU A 330 -9.60 0.97 -12.54
C LEU A 330 -10.48 0.05 -13.41
N ARG A 331 -11.62 0.55 -13.92
CA ARG A 331 -12.46 -0.21 -14.87
C ARG A 331 -11.82 -0.35 -16.24
N ASP A 332 -11.08 0.67 -16.68
CA ASP A 332 -10.32 0.64 -17.92
C ASP A 332 -9.23 -0.45 -17.82
N LEU A 333 -8.49 -0.51 -16.69
CA LEU A 333 -7.56 -1.59 -16.37
C LEU A 333 -8.22 -2.97 -16.37
N ALA A 334 -9.35 -3.15 -15.67
CA ALA A 334 -10.12 -4.41 -15.67
C ALA A 334 -10.61 -4.81 -17.08
N GLY A 335 -10.84 -3.83 -17.96
CA GLY A 335 -11.15 -4.02 -19.38
C GLY A 335 -9.95 -4.40 -20.27
N GLY A 336 -8.73 -4.27 -19.75
CA GLY A 336 -7.46 -4.43 -20.47
C GLY A 336 -7.02 -3.17 -21.23
N THR A 337 -7.39 -1.98 -20.75
CA THR A 337 -7.00 -0.67 -21.29
C THR A 337 -6.10 0.03 -20.27
N PHE A 338 -4.82 0.19 -20.60
CA PHE A 338 -3.82 0.77 -19.70
C PHE A 338 -3.70 2.29 -19.91
N PRO A 339 -3.42 3.08 -18.86
CA PRO A 339 -3.41 4.55 -18.98
C PRO A 339 -2.28 5.16 -19.82
N ASP A 340 -1.17 4.45 -20.06
CA ASP A 340 0.03 4.97 -20.74
C ASP A 340 0.53 4.06 -21.87
N ASP A 341 1.12 4.68 -22.90
CA ASP A 341 1.73 4.01 -24.07
C ASP A 341 3.12 3.40 -23.79
N ASP A 342 3.66 3.56 -22.57
CA ASP A 342 5.00 3.09 -22.16
C ASP A 342 5.02 1.62 -21.63
N VAL A 343 3.96 0.84 -21.89
CA VAL A 343 3.97 -0.61 -21.63
C VAL A 343 4.75 -1.32 -22.74
N PRO A 344 5.80 -2.12 -22.45
CA PRO A 344 6.59 -2.78 -23.48
C PRO A 344 5.74 -3.61 -24.45
N GLU A 345 5.93 -3.40 -25.76
CA GLU A 345 5.15 -4.06 -26.84
C GLU A 345 5.03 -5.59 -26.72
N LYS A 346 5.95 -6.24 -26.01
CA LYS A 346 5.96 -7.68 -25.74
C LYS A 346 4.76 -8.12 -24.88
N ALA A 347 4.43 -7.38 -23.82
CA ALA A 347 3.27 -7.66 -22.96
C ALA A 347 1.95 -7.52 -23.75
N TYR A 348 1.87 -6.49 -24.60
CA TYR A 348 0.72 -6.25 -25.48
C TYR A 348 0.43 -7.42 -26.44
N LYS A 349 1.48 -8.03 -27.01
CA LYS A 349 1.36 -9.16 -27.96
C LYS A 349 0.89 -10.44 -27.26
N LYS A 350 1.55 -10.87 -26.17
CA LYS A 350 1.16 -12.08 -25.41
C LYS A 350 -0.29 -12.02 -24.89
N LEU A 351 -0.72 -10.87 -24.34
CA LEU A 351 -2.11 -10.70 -23.84
C LEU A 351 -3.17 -10.85 -24.95
N LEU A 352 -2.91 -10.33 -26.15
CA LEU A 352 -3.79 -10.50 -27.31
C LEU A 352 -3.82 -11.93 -27.83
N GLU A 353 -2.70 -12.65 -27.74
CA GLU A 353 -2.57 -14.04 -28.15
C GLU A 353 -3.33 -14.97 -27.20
N GLY A 354 -3.09 -14.90 -25.89
CA GLY A 354 -3.84 -15.67 -24.89
C GLY A 354 -5.36 -15.42 -24.95
N ARG A 355 -5.80 -14.19 -25.24
CA ARG A 355 -7.23 -13.87 -25.44
C ARG A 355 -7.79 -14.42 -26.76
N ARG A 356 -6.99 -14.49 -27.83
CA ARG A 356 -7.36 -15.17 -29.10
C ARG A 356 -7.47 -16.68 -28.88
N GLU A 357 -6.59 -17.28 -28.09
CA GLU A 357 -6.63 -18.70 -27.77
C GLU A 357 -7.79 -19.07 -26.87
N ARG A 358 -8.05 -18.35 -25.78
CA ARG A 358 -9.24 -18.56 -24.95
C ARG A 358 -10.54 -18.42 -25.76
N LYS A 359 -10.60 -17.48 -26.73
CA LYS A 359 -11.73 -17.38 -27.69
C LYS A 359 -11.78 -18.53 -28.70
N LYS A 360 -10.65 -19.05 -29.20
CA LYS A 360 -10.58 -20.24 -30.07
C LYS A 360 -11.00 -21.51 -29.32
N LYS A 361 -10.45 -21.77 -28.13
CA LYS A 361 -10.82 -22.89 -27.23
C LYS A 361 -12.32 -22.84 -26.89
N LYS A 362 -12.88 -21.65 -26.58
CA LYS A 362 -14.33 -21.48 -26.32
C LYS A 362 -15.23 -21.67 -27.56
N LYS A 363 -14.73 -21.39 -28.78
CA LYS A 363 -15.43 -21.73 -30.04
C LYS A 363 -15.32 -23.21 -30.42
N LYS A 364 -14.19 -23.87 -30.18
CA LYS A 364 -14.01 -25.33 -30.40
C LYS A 364 -14.88 -26.20 -29.46
N ARG A 365 -15.31 -25.66 -28.31
CA ARG A 365 -16.12 -26.38 -27.30
C ARG A 365 -17.64 -26.25 -27.47
N LEU A 366 -18.16 -25.66 -28.54
CA LEU A 366 -19.59 -25.75 -28.89
C LEU A 366 -19.81 -26.86 -29.94
N PRO A 367 -20.57 -27.92 -29.63
CA PRO A 367 -21.01 -28.89 -30.65
C PRO A 367 -22.10 -28.26 -31.54
N THR A 368 -21.99 -28.48 -32.85
CA THR A 368 -23.02 -28.11 -33.83
C THR A 368 -24.26 -28.99 -33.65
N LEU A 369 -25.35 -28.44 -33.12
CA LEU A 369 -26.67 -29.05 -33.22
C LEU A 369 -27.36 -28.58 -34.50
N GLN A 370 -27.36 -29.41 -35.53
CA GLN A 370 -28.24 -29.27 -36.69
C GLN A 370 -29.14 -30.50 -36.87
N SER A 371 -30.44 -30.26 -36.67
CA SER A 371 -31.59 -30.82 -37.40
C SER A 371 -31.67 -32.32 -37.70
N GLN A 372 -32.77 -32.94 -37.23
CA GLN A 372 -33.51 -33.90 -38.06
C GLN A 372 -35.01 -33.56 -38.09
N ASN A 373 -35.52 -33.39 -39.31
CA ASN A 373 -36.95 -33.26 -39.62
C ASN A 373 -37.67 -34.62 -39.50
N LYS A 374 -38.94 -34.62 -39.09
CA LYS A 374 -39.94 -35.59 -39.58
C LYS A 374 -41.28 -34.91 -39.91
N LYS A 375 -41.90 -35.39 -41.00
CA LYS A 375 -43.13 -34.87 -41.63
C LYS A 375 -44.41 -35.21 -40.84
N GLY A 376 -45.42 -34.36 -40.98
CA GLY A 376 -46.85 -34.62 -40.76
C GLY A 376 -47.67 -33.62 -41.60
N ARG A 377 -48.84 -34.00 -42.12
CA ARG A 377 -49.57 -33.27 -43.19
C ARG A 377 -51.07 -33.13 -42.85
N ASN A 378 -51.71 -32.11 -43.46
CA ASN A 378 -53.15 -31.79 -43.64
C ASN A 378 -53.51 -30.45 -42.95
N GLU A 379 -53.90 -29.36 -43.63
CA GLU A 379 -54.92 -29.08 -44.68
C GLU A 379 -56.30 -28.64 -44.10
N THR A 380 -56.52 -27.31 -44.07
CA THR A 380 -57.75 -26.50 -44.35
C THR A 380 -57.38 -25.03 -44.04
N GLU A 381 -57.32 -24.09 -44.99
CA GLU A 381 -58.42 -23.26 -45.54
C GLU A 381 -59.20 -22.47 -44.45
N THR A 382 -59.46 -21.14 -44.53
CA THR A 382 -59.66 -20.21 -45.66
C THR A 382 -59.26 -18.74 -45.36
N SER A 383 -58.87 -17.96 -46.40
CA SER A 383 -59.08 -16.50 -46.67
C SER A 383 -59.09 -15.44 -45.52
N SER A 384 -58.58 -14.20 -45.69
CA SER A 384 -58.64 -13.35 -46.90
C SER A 384 -57.63 -12.18 -46.96
N ALA A 385 -57.14 -11.92 -48.17
CA ALA A 385 -57.02 -10.62 -48.86
C ALA A 385 -56.15 -9.46 -48.31
N ASP A 386 -54.97 -9.30 -48.93
CA ASP A 386 -54.21 -8.05 -49.15
C ASP A 386 -54.98 -7.15 -50.19
N PRO A 387 -54.69 -5.83 -50.37
CA PRO A 387 -53.44 -5.43 -51.02
C PRO A 387 -52.75 -4.14 -50.51
N SER A 388 -51.42 -4.18 -50.51
CA SER A 388 -50.54 -3.00 -50.50
C SER A 388 -50.71 -2.11 -51.75
N PRO A 389 -50.26 -0.84 -51.71
CA PRO A 389 -48.95 -0.57 -52.33
C PRO A 389 -48.07 0.43 -51.54
N GLY A 390 -46.76 0.20 -51.54
CA GLY A 390 -45.79 1.08 -50.87
C GLY A 390 -45.23 2.19 -51.77
N ILE A 391 -44.28 2.99 -51.26
CA ILE A 391 -43.22 3.65 -52.05
C ILE A 391 -42.05 4.07 -51.15
N LYS A 392 -40.83 3.91 -51.68
CA LYS A 392 -39.55 4.26 -51.02
C LYS A 392 -39.33 5.77 -51.05
N ARG A 393 -38.74 6.36 -50.00
CA ARG A 393 -38.07 7.68 -50.11
C ARG A 393 -36.58 7.57 -49.80
N LYS A 394 -35.78 7.99 -50.79
CA LYS A 394 -34.31 8.01 -50.82
C LYS A 394 -33.90 9.39 -51.32
N ARG A 395 -33.13 10.15 -50.54
CA ARG A 395 -32.40 11.38 -50.96
C ARG A 395 -31.43 11.75 -49.83
N SER A 396 -30.28 12.39 -50.03
CA SER A 396 -29.32 12.54 -51.14
C SER A 396 -28.30 13.58 -50.65
N ARG A 397 -27.02 13.43 -50.94
CA ARG A 397 -25.95 14.39 -50.57
C ARG A 397 -25.84 15.55 -51.58
N ARG A 398 -25.28 16.68 -51.10
CA ARG A 398 -24.41 17.74 -51.72
C ARG A 398 -24.78 19.09 -51.06
N ARG A 399 -23.89 19.89 -50.46
CA ARG A 399 -22.48 20.27 -50.68
C ARG A 399 -22.29 21.15 -51.91
N ASP A 400 -21.97 22.43 -51.66
CA ASP A 400 -21.33 23.35 -52.61
C ASP A 400 -20.32 24.23 -51.86
N GLU A 401 -19.19 24.51 -52.52
CA GLU A 401 -18.08 25.37 -52.07
C GLU A 401 -17.77 26.41 -53.17
N LYS A 402 -17.36 27.63 -52.78
CA LYS A 402 -16.40 28.55 -53.47
C LYS A 402 -16.28 29.83 -52.61
N ALA A 403 -15.10 30.19 -52.08
CA ALA A 403 -13.96 30.86 -52.72
C ALA A 403 -14.25 32.34 -53.13
N GLY A 404 -13.44 33.37 -52.82
CA GLY A 404 -12.27 33.46 -51.92
C GLY A 404 -11.43 34.76 -52.10
N GLN A 405 -10.66 35.13 -51.06
CA GLN A 405 -9.43 35.98 -51.03
C GLN A 405 -9.41 37.53 -51.19
N ARG A 406 -8.51 38.15 -50.37
CA ARG A 406 -7.86 39.51 -50.40
C ARG A 406 -8.75 40.74 -50.09
N GLY A 407 -8.34 41.80 -49.37
CA GLY A 407 -7.05 42.21 -48.78
C GLY A 407 -7.19 43.36 -47.70
N PRO A 408 -6.10 43.97 -47.17
CA PRO A 408 -6.02 44.48 -45.76
C PRO A 408 -5.73 46.02 -45.65
N PRO A 409 -5.19 46.61 -44.53
CA PRO A 409 -5.35 46.40 -43.07
C PRO A 409 -5.66 47.71 -42.26
N GLY A 410 -5.99 47.59 -40.96
CA GLY A 410 -6.09 48.73 -40.01
C GLY A 410 -5.56 48.44 -38.59
N LYS A 411 -4.64 49.27 -38.07
CA LYS A 411 -3.93 49.09 -36.77
C LYS A 411 -4.69 49.67 -35.56
N ARG A 412 -4.54 49.07 -34.37
CA ARG A 412 -3.97 49.75 -33.16
C ARG A 412 -3.70 48.80 -31.97
N ARG A 413 -2.74 49.19 -31.12
CA ARG A 413 -2.16 48.44 -29.98
C ARG A 413 -2.54 49.08 -28.62
N LYS A 414 -2.38 48.34 -27.51
CA LYS A 414 -2.19 48.89 -26.13
C LYS A 414 -0.78 49.56 -26.01
N PRO A 415 -0.59 50.61 -25.17
CA PRO A 415 -0.24 50.54 -23.73
C PRO A 415 -0.99 51.62 -22.89
N GLY A 416 -0.73 51.91 -21.60
CA GLY A 416 0.06 51.22 -20.56
C GLY A 416 0.85 52.15 -19.58
N ALA A 417 0.96 51.72 -18.29
CA ALA A 417 1.87 52.18 -17.21
C ALA A 417 1.68 53.55 -16.47
N ARG A 418 1.53 53.43 -15.12
CA ARG A 418 2.05 54.22 -13.97
C ARG A 418 2.02 55.77 -13.95
N ALA A 419 1.47 56.33 -12.85
CA ALA A 419 2.25 57.12 -11.86
C ALA A 419 1.53 57.28 -10.49
N LYS A 420 2.34 57.57 -9.45
CA LYS A 420 2.05 57.87 -8.03
C LYS A 420 1.04 59.03 -7.86
N GLY A 421 0.30 59.25 -6.76
CA GLY A 421 0.22 58.66 -5.40
C GLY A 421 -0.87 59.45 -4.62
N ALA A 422 -0.99 59.52 -3.29
CA ALA A 422 -0.38 58.82 -2.14
C ALA A 422 -1.24 59.09 -0.88
N GLY A 423 -1.16 58.28 0.19
CA GLY A 423 -1.95 58.50 1.42
C GLY A 423 -1.91 57.34 2.43
N VAL A 424 -1.10 57.49 3.48
CA VAL A 424 -0.93 56.49 4.56
C VAL A 424 -1.97 56.71 5.67
N GLN A 425 -2.68 55.66 6.11
CA GLN A 425 -3.28 55.63 7.46
C GLN A 425 -3.74 54.25 7.96
N GLN A 426 -2.87 53.62 8.75
CA GLN A 426 -3.14 52.78 9.94
C GLN A 426 -1.87 52.93 10.84
N PRO A 427 -1.89 52.76 12.18
CA PRO A 427 -2.83 51.93 12.95
C PRO A 427 -3.37 52.54 14.27
N ALA A 428 -4.52 52.05 14.73
CA ALA A 428 -5.04 52.32 16.08
C ALA A 428 -4.73 51.16 17.05
N ARG A 429 -3.59 51.25 17.76
CA ARG A 429 -3.30 50.38 18.92
C ARG A 429 -4.28 50.69 20.06
N LYS A 430 -5.10 49.71 20.50
CA LYS A 430 -5.82 49.83 21.78
C LYS A 430 -4.81 49.73 22.94
N ARG A 431 -4.84 50.73 23.83
CA ARG A 431 -3.97 50.82 25.01
C ARG A 431 -4.42 49.83 26.09
N LYS A 432 -3.44 49.33 26.86
CA LYS A 432 -3.66 48.65 28.15
C LYS A 432 -4.16 49.68 29.18
N GLN A 433 -5.14 49.29 30.00
CA GLN A 433 -5.34 49.88 31.33
C GLN A 433 -4.52 49.08 32.35
N PRO A 434 -3.82 49.73 33.30
CA PRO A 434 -3.39 49.13 34.55
C PRO A 434 -4.39 49.44 35.69
N LEU A 435 -4.40 48.60 36.73
CA LEU A 435 -4.83 48.80 38.14
C LEU A 435 -5.32 47.44 38.70
N PRO A 436 -5.21 47.16 40.02
CA PRO A 436 -4.00 47.21 40.84
C PRO A 436 -3.74 45.85 41.57
N ASN A 437 -2.67 45.77 42.37
CA ASN A 437 -2.49 44.66 43.32
C ASN A 437 -3.57 44.66 44.41
N GLU A 438 -4.19 43.51 44.70
CA GLU A 438 -3.94 42.71 45.93
C GLU A 438 -4.94 41.53 46.06
N LYS A 439 -4.42 40.39 46.53
CA LYS A 439 -5.09 39.11 46.87
C LYS A 439 -5.54 38.21 45.71
#